data_AF-A0A537ZT95-F1
#
_entry.id   AF-A0A537ZT95-F1
#
_cell.length_a   1.000
_cell.length_b   1.000
_cell.length_c   1.000
_cell.angle_alpha   90.00
_cell.angle_beta   90.00
_cell.angle_gamma   90.00
#
_symmetry.space_group_name_H-M   'P 1'
#
loop_
_entity.id
_entity.type
_entity.pdbx_description
1 polymer ?
#
loop_
_entity_poly.entity_id
_entity_poly.type
_entity_poly.pdbx_seq_one_letter_code
_entity_poly.pdbx_strand_id
1 'polypeptide(L)' 'MADGSYLLFIWKPSGYELREETGEPPAVGSEVDADDRKLRVTKIAPSPLPNDPRPCVYLQAA' A
#
# COMPACT_ATOMS: atom_id res chain seq x y z
N MET A 1 -4.32 4.98 -20.30
CA MET A 1 -4.98 3.76 -19.80
C MET A 1 -4.14 3.27 -18.65
N ALA A 2 -4.47 3.69 -17.42
CA ALA A 2 -3.84 3.21 -16.21
C ALA A 2 -4.97 2.77 -15.29
N ASP A 3 -5.67 1.71 -15.68
CA ASP A 3 -6.64 1.02 -14.83
C ASP A 3 -5.89 -0.02 -13.99
N GLY A 4 -4.81 0.42 -13.35
CA GLY A 4 -4.08 -0.39 -12.39
C GLY A 4 -4.80 -0.27 -11.05
N SER A 5 -5.17 -1.39 -10.43
CA SER A 5 -5.50 -1.38 -9.00
C SER A 5 -4.30 -1.88 -8.22
N TYR A 6 -4.03 -1.24 -7.09
CA TYR A 6 -2.95 -1.62 -6.19
C TYR A 6 -3.49 -1.79 -4.77
N LEU A 7 -2.79 -2.59 -3.99
CA LEU A 7 -3.10 -2.79 -2.58
C LEU A 7 -2.19 -1.91 -1.75
N LEU A 8 -2.73 -1.21 -0.78
CA LEU A 8 -2.01 -0.52 0.28
C LEU A 8 -1.99 -1.42 1.50
N PHE A 9 -0.81 -1.87 1.89
CA PHE A 9 -0.59 -2.60 3.13
C PHE A 9 -0.20 -1.63 4.23
N ILE A 10 -1.15 -1.26 5.08
CA ILE A 10 -0.98 -0.32 6.18
C ILE A 10 -0.63 -1.10 7.44
N TRP A 11 0.62 -0.96 7.91
CA TRP A 11 1.04 -1.56 9.17
C TRP A 11 0.56 -0.73 10.37
N LYS A 12 -0.18 -1.35 11.30
CA LYS A 12 -0.69 -0.74 12.54
C LYS A 12 -0.18 -1.54 13.75
N PRO A 13 -0.04 -0.93 14.94
CA PRO A 13 0.33 -1.69 16.15
C PRO A 13 -0.71 -2.76 16.51
N SER A 14 -1.98 -2.58 16.12
CA SER A 14 -3.06 -3.56 16.33
C SER A 14 -3.13 -4.64 15.25
N GLY A 15 -2.33 -4.58 14.18
CA GLY A 15 -2.39 -5.50 13.06
C GLY A 15 -1.97 -4.88 11.73
N TYR A 16 -2.51 -5.37 10.63
CA TYR A 16 -2.31 -4.75 9.32
C TYR A 16 -3.67 -4.54 8.66
N GLU A 17 -3.75 -3.52 7.83
CA GLU A 17 -4.93 -3.25 7.02
C GLU A 17 -4.55 -3.22 5.55
N LEU A 18 -5.33 -3.91 4.72
CA LEU A 18 -5.19 -3.90 3.28
C LEU A 18 -6.27 -2.97 2.71
N ARG A 19 -5.85 -1.97 1.94
CA ARG A 19 -6.76 -1.06 1.24
C ARG A 19 -6.56 -1.19 -0.25
N GLU A 20 -7.61 -1.51 -0.98
CA GLU A 20 -7.58 -1.53 -2.44
C GLU A 20 -7.76 -0.09 -2.95
N GLU A 21 -6.80 0.36 -3.73
CA GLU A 21 -6.80 1.69 -4.35
C GLU A 21 -6.71 1.54 -5.86
N THR A 22 -7.30 2.50 -6.57
CA THR A 22 -7.34 2.48 -8.03
C THR A 22 -6.49 3.63 -8.56
N GLY A 23 -5.52 3.32 -9.39
CA GLY A 23 -4.56 4.29 -9.93
C GLY A 23 -3.14 3.75 -9.94
N GLU A 24 -2.18 4.67 -9.89
CA GLU A 24 -0.77 4.30 -9.85
C GLU A 24 -0.27 4.21 -8.40
N PRO A 25 0.44 3.12 -8.03
CA PRO A 25 1.00 3.00 -6.69
C PRO A 25 2.04 4.10 -6.46
N PRO A 26 2.03 4.77 -5.29
CA PRO A 26 3.04 5.77 -4.95
C PRO A 26 4.43 5.14 -4.89
N ALA A 27 5.46 5.92 -5.22
CA ALA A 27 6.83 5.43 -5.27
C ALA A 27 7.35 5.05 -3.87
N VAL A 28 8.33 4.15 -3.83
CA VAL A 28 9.02 3.81 -2.57
C VAL A 28 9.66 5.07 -1.98
N GLY A 29 9.38 5.33 -0.70
CA GLY A 29 9.82 6.51 0.03
C GLY A 29 8.82 7.65 0.04
N SER A 30 7.76 7.61 -0.76
CA SER A 30 6.65 8.59 -0.71
C SER A 30 5.88 8.48 0.60
N GLU A 31 5.34 9.61 1.05
CA GLU A 31 4.45 9.69 2.20
C GLU A 31 2.99 9.71 1.70
N VAL A 32 2.14 8.95 2.37
CA VAL A 32 0.71 8.80 2.09
C VAL A 32 -0.03 9.03 3.40
N ASP A 33 -1.02 9.91 3.38
CA ASP A 33 -1.88 10.15 4.52
C ASP A 33 -2.96 9.06 4.57
N ALA A 34 -2.93 8.21 5.59
CA ALA A 34 -3.97 7.22 5.85
C ALA A 34 -4.28 7.14 7.35
N ASP A 35 -5.56 7.01 7.70
CA ASP A 35 -6.03 7.01 9.10
C ASP A 35 -5.52 8.20 9.93
N ASP A 36 -5.54 9.42 9.35
CA ASP A 36 -5.07 10.65 10.03
C ASP A 36 -3.57 10.60 10.40
N ARG A 37 -2.81 9.68 9.80
CA ARG A 37 -1.38 9.51 10.04
C ARG A 37 -0.61 9.52 8.72
N LYS A 38 0.58 10.10 8.77
CA LYS A 38 1.54 10.00 7.68
C LYS A 38 2.20 8.64 7.71
N LEU A 39 1.95 7.86 6.68
CA LEU A 39 2.61 6.59 6.45
C LEU A 39 3.61 6.74 5.31
N ARG A 40 4.74 6.07 5.41
CA ARG A 40 5.74 6.07 4.35
C ARG A 40 5.73 4.75 3.62
N VAL A 41 5.79 4.81 2.29
CA VAL A 41 6.00 3.64 1.45
C VAL A 41 7.40 3.09 1.71
N THR A 42 7.50 1.91 2.29
CA THR A 42 8.79 1.26 2.56
C THR A 42 9.23 0.37 1.42
N LYS A 43 8.28 -0.26 0.72
CA LYS A 43 8.53 -1.03 -0.51
C LYS A 43 7.24 -1.27 -1.28
N ILE A 44 7.37 -1.66 -2.54
CA ILE A 44 6.29 -2.16 -3.38
C ILE A 44 6.65 -3.59 -3.78
N ALA A 45 5.77 -4.54 -3.52
CA ALA A 45 5.94 -5.97 -3.81
C ALA A 45 4.61 -6.57 -4.28
N PRO A 46 4.59 -7.74 -4.94
CA PRO A 46 3.32 -8.41 -5.27
C PRO A 46 2.51 -8.71 -4.00
N SER A 47 1.18 -8.78 -4.16
CA SER A 47 0.25 -9.03 -3.06
C SER A 47 0.60 -10.33 -2.29
N PRO A 48 0.57 -10.31 -0.95
CA PRO A 48 0.75 -11.52 -0.14
C PRO A 48 -0.44 -12.47 -0.22
N LEU A 49 -1.54 -12.06 -0.87
CA LEU A 49 -2.71 -12.90 -1.08
C LEU A 49 -2.44 -13.92 -2.20
N PRO A 50 -2.78 -15.20 -1.98
CA PRO A 50 -2.62 -16.21 -3.02
C PRO A 50 -3.48 -15.84 -4.25
N ASN A 51 -2.87 -15.96 -5.43
CA ASN A 51 -3.50 -15.69 -6.72
C ASN A 51 -3.85 -14.22 -7.01
N ASP A 52 -3.25 -13.27 -6.29
CA ASP A 52 -3.42 -11.84 -6.53
C ASP A 52 -2.16 -11.23 -7.19
N PRO A 53 -2.20 -10.91 -8.49
CA PRO A 53 -1.04 -10.38 -9.22
C PRO A 53 -0.85 -8.87 -9.02
N ARG A 54 -1.66 -8.21 -8.19
CA ARG A 54 -1.65 -6.75 -8.08
C ARG A 54 -0.44 -6.28 -7.28
N PRO A 55 0.12 -5.10 -7.60
CA PRO A 55 1.16 -4.50 -6.80
C PRO A 55 0.61 -4.12 -5.42
N CYS A 56 1.38 -4.40 -4.37
CA CYS A 56 1.08 -4.11 -3.00
C CYS A 56 2.15 -3.18 -2.42
N VAL A 57 1.72 -2.01 -1.99
CA VAL A 57 2.49 -0.90 -1.45
C VAL A 57 2.51 -1.03 0.06
N TYR A 58 3.68 -1.31 0.61
CA TYR A 58 3.87 -1.45 2.05
C TYR A 58 4.06 -0.07 2.67
N LEU A 59 3.09 0.31 3.50
CA LEU A 59 3.04 1.55 4.26
C LEU A 59 3.34 1.26 5.73
N GLN A 60 4.28 2.01 6.29
CA GLN A 60 4.62 1.96 7.71
C GLN A 60 4.54 3.37 8.29
N ALA A 61 4.21 3.49 9.59
CA ALA A 61 4.31 4.77 10.27
C ALA A 61 5.73 5.33 10.12
N ALA A 62 5.84 6.57 9.66
CA ALA A 62 7.10 7.29 9.54
C ALA A 62 7.75 7.53 10.91
#